data_AF-A0A2N1RB96-F1
#
_entry.id   AF-A0A2N1RB96-F1
#
_cell.length_a   1.000
_cell.length_b   1.000
_cell.length_c   1.000
_cell.angle_alpha   90.00
_cell.angle_beta   90.00
_cell.angle_gamma   90.00
#
_symmetry.space_group_name_H-M   'P 1'
#
loop_
_entity.id
_entity.type
_entity.pdbx_description
1 polymer ?
#
loop_
_entity_poly.entity_id
_entity_poly.type
_entity_poly.pdbx_seq_one_letter_code
_entity_poly.pdbx_strand_id
1 'polypeptide(L)'
;MDGIRISQSTFNGEKATAICIGEASGELPRHLLTGGKACGYIVRGEVVESWFYHSISDRDGMRYIIAPSLDLLTFTELSDNLRPNALERLRELALALQKVPPGFLNPTKGFLETWRIFFIREGGVLLFPEKLSQLMLYSMGEEDRFTHFNRYLKPDVEHPFGLCHQFTQFLYGAATGFAPYEDPFVREDRWHHMPLALGFTSLPTGFAQWIDRVLSMPPNVQRESVSPAYSAEANLAWWLDQTANFTWTCGNALEPLDRLENLSAAVGTFRSGQKKRAQRRIFWRKRGALVVTIAFVAAIVLGMLGNMVYLGLQPPYTAGMSASGVIGEFFESQNALDVQKMGESLKRGVRNPFELEVSGLFVNTRVRKAYEGFDSVVRADEWVLAGRPAIPQSSLVYGVVDLQIEQVGPETYRATYVTIVPSTDGEIVDSPIAVVDEMKRITDFTMSDAKGYWLITAIEPVAVDKLETYTVETFKPAGQ
;
A
#
# COMPACT_ATOMS: atom_id res chain seq x y z
N MET A 1 4.94 36.33 -7.76
CA MET A 1 5.30 37.70 -7.29
C MET A 1 4.53 37.93 -6.00
N ASP A 2 5.16 38.46 -4.94
CA ASP A 2 4.50 38.67 -3.64
C ASP A 2 3.27 39.59 -3.79
N GLY A 3 2.08 39.07 -3.48
CA GLY A 3 0.81 39.78 -3.55
C GLY A 3 0.67 40.86 -2.48
N ILE A 4 1.50 40.82 -1.42
CA ILE A 4 1.51 41.83 -0.36
C ILE A 4 2.48 42.94 -0.73
N ARG A 5 1.96 44.15 -0.92
CA ARG A 5 2.74 45.32 -1.32
C ARG A 5 2.38 46.53 -0.48
N ILE A 6 3.38 47.34 -0.16
CA ILE A 6 3.20 48.54 0.66
C ILE A 6 3.41 49.75 -0.22
N SER A 7 2.48 50.70 -0.18
CA SER A 7 2.58 51.97 -0.89
C SER A 7 2.10 53.12 -0.02
N GLN A 8 2.56 54.33 -0.35
CA GLN A 8 2.05 55.55 0.27
C GLN A 8 0.72 55.92 -0.36
N SER A 9 -0.20 56.42 0.45
CA SER A 9 -1.53 56.88 0.03
C SER A 9 -1.96 58.11 0.81
N THR A 10 -3.19 58.55 0.59
CA THR A 10 -3.83 59.60 1.37
C THR A 10 -5.19 59.14 1.87
N PHE A 11 -5.54 59.56 3.08
CA PHE A 11 -6.84 59.33 3.70
C PHE A 11 -7.30 60.64 4.35
N ASN A 12 -8.46 61.17 3.94
CA ASN A 12 -8.97 62.48 4.39
C ASN A 12 -7.96 63.64 4.25
N GLY A 13 -7.11 63.61 3.23
CA GLY A 13 -6.10 64.66 2.97
C GLY A 13 -4.78 64.49 3.75
N GLU A 14 -4.71 63.53 4.67
CA GLU A 14 -3.50 63.20 5.42
C GLU A 14 -2.74 62.03 4.77
N LYS A 15 -1.42 61.95 5.03
CA LYS A 15 -0.60 60.81 4.58
C LYS A 15 -1.08 59.53 5.25
N ALA A 16 -1.18 58.46 4.48
CA ALA A 16 -1.60 57.15 4.92
C ALA A 16 -0.70 56.07 4.30
N THR A 17 -0.65 54.91 4.94
CA THR A 17 -0.03 53.71 4.36
C THR A 17 -1.13 52.84 3.76
N ALA A 18 -0.93 52.40 2.52
CA ALA A 18 -1.78 51.42 1.86
C ALA A 18 -1.05 50.07 1.78
N ILE A 19 -1.67 49.04 2.34
CA ILE A 19 -1.16 47.67 2.33
C ILE A 19 -2.04 46.86 1.40
N CYS A 20 -1.52 46.52 0.23
CA CYS A 20 -2.16 45.61 -0.71
C CYS A 20 -2.22 44.21 -0.11
N ILE A 21 -3.39 43.58 -0.12
CA ILE A 21 -3.62 42.27 0.50
C ILE A 21 -4.10 41.19 -0.49
N GLY A 22 -3.98 41.47 -1.79
CA GLY A 22 -4.39 40.58 -2.86
C GLY A 22 -5.43 41.19 -3.80
N GLU A 23 -5.94 40.36 -4.71
CA GLU A 23 -6.95 40.78 -5.69
C GLU A 23 -8.29 41.08 -5.00
N ALA A 24 -9.01 42.06 -5.54
CA ALA A 24 -10.38 42.37 -5.15
C ALA A 24 -11.37 41.36 -5.76
N SER A 25 -11.15 40.06 -5.51
CA SER A 25 -12.06 39.00 -5.95
C SER A 25 -13.11 38.71 -4.86
N GLY A 26 -14.39 38.75 -5.25
CA GLY A 26 -15.52 38.47 -4.36
C GLY A 26 -15.85 39.56 -3.32
N GLU A 27 -17.04 39.45 -2.72
CA GLU A 27 -17.43 40.27 -1.57
C GLU A 27 -16.68 39.81 -0.30
N LEU A 28 -16.21 40.78 0.49
CA LEU A 28 -15.67 40.47 1.82
C LEU A 28 -16.76 39.88 2.70
N PRO A 29 -16.46 38.84 3.51
CA PRO A 29 -17.46 38.25 4.39
C PRO A 29 -17.98 39.30 5.37
N ARG A 30 -19.28 39.62 5.29
CA ARG A 30 -19.90 40.71 6.09
C ARG A 30 -19.68 40.53 7.60
N HIS A 31 -19.67 39.28 8.08
CA HIS A 31 -19.42 38.97 9.48
C HIS A 31 -18.02 39.41 9.97
N LEU A 32 -17.02 39.47 9.08
CA LEU A 32 -15.68 39.99 9.38
C LEU A 32 -15.62 41.53 9.34
N LEU A 33 -16.63 42.20 8.78
CA LEU A 33 -16.72 43.66 8.72
C LEU A 33 -17.66 44.23 9.79
N THR A 34 -18.51 43.41 10.39
CA THR A 34 -19.39 43.80 11.50
C THR A 34 -18.67 43.81 12.86
N GLY A 35 -19.13 44.67 13.77
CA GLY A 35 -18.57 44.87 15.12
C GLY A 35 -17.47 45.92 15.18
N GLY A 36 -16.80 46.03 16.34
CA GLY A 36 -15.63 46.90 16.49
C GLY A 36 -14.48 46.47 15.58
N LYS A 37 -13.68 47.44 15.11
CA LYS A 37 -12.45 47.15 14.36
C LYS A 37 -11.50 46.37 15.27
N ALA A 38 -10.97 45.26 14.76
CA ALA A 38 -9.95 44.52 15.49
C ALA A 38 -8.69 45.39 15.62
N CYS A 39 -8.16 45.47 16.84
CA CYS A 39 -6.95 46.20 17.17
C CYS A 39 -5.73 45.38 16.75
N GLY A 40 -4.78 45.98 16.04
CA GLY A 40 -3.40 45.47 15.91
C GLY A 40 -2.48 46.14 16.91
N TYR A 41 -1.20 45.76 16.92
CA TYR A 41 -0.23 46.35 17.83
C TYR A 41 1.04 46.78 17.10
N ILE A 42 1.47 48.01 17.37
CA ILE A 42 2.82 48.47 17.08
C ILE A 42 3.65 48.22 18.34
N VAL A 43 4.78 47.54 18.20
CA VAL A 43 5.69 47.29 19.31
C VAL A 43 7.07 47.84 18.97
N ARG A 44 7.58 48.74 19.81
CA ARG A 44 8.92 49.36 19.70
C ARG A 44 9.62 49.32 21.06
N GLY A 45 10.57 48.42 21.22
CA GLY A 45 11.21 48.20 22.52
C GLY A 45 10.17 47.82 23.58
N GLU A 46 10.06 48.61 24.65
CA GLU A 46 9.07 48.41 25.73
C GLU A 46 7.68 49.01 25.42
N VAL A 47 7.56 49.81 24.37
CA VAL A 47 6.30 50.50 24.05
C VAL A 47 5.41 49.59 23.20
N VAL A 48 4.18 49.38 23.66
CA VAL A 48 3.12 48.65 22.95
C VAL A 48 1.96 49.62 22.70
N GLU A 49 1.72 49.94 21.44
CA GLU A 49 0.68 50.88 21.01
C GLU A 49 -0.42 50.16 20.24
N SER A 50 -1.66 50.45 20.60
CA SER A 50 -2.83 49.99 19.83
C SER A 50 -2.85 50.65 18.46
N TRP A 51 -3.02 49.83 17.43
CA TRP A 51 -3.11 50.27 16.04
C TRP A 51 -4.46 49.90 15.44
N PHE A 52 -5.02 50.83 14.67
CA PHE A 52 -6.28 50.65 13.96
C PHE A 52 -6.16 51.14 12.53
N TYR A 53 -6.64 50.33 11.59
CA TYR A 53 -6.75 50.74 10.19
C TYR A 53 -7.91 51.72 9.98
N HIS A 54 -7.78 52.62 9.01
CA HIS A 54 -8.82 53.58 8.63
C HIS A 54 -9.94 52.92 7.83
N SER A 55 -9.61 52.17 6.79
CA SER A 55 -10.58 51.51 5.92
C SER A 55 -9.97 50.33 5.15
N ILE A 56 -10.83 49.52 4.54
CA ILE A 56 -10.45 48.58 3.49
C ILE A 56 -11.10 49.07 2.20
N SER A 57 -10.33 49.19 1.13
CA SER A 57 -10.81 49.73 -0.14
C SER A 57 -10.24 48.96 -1.33
N ASP A 58 -11.04 48.83 -2.37
CA ASP A 58 -10.63 48.20 -3.63
C ASP A 58 -10.24 49.31 -4.64
N ARG A 59 -9.07 49.18 -5.26
CA ARG A 59 -8.51 50.12 -6.27
C ARG A 59 -7.78 49.33 -7.34
N ASP A 60 -8.06 49.61 -8.61
CA ASP A 60 -7.39 48.97 -9.76
C ASP A 60 -7.39 47.43 -9.71
N GLY A 61 -8.51 46.84 -9.28
CA GLY A 61 -8.65 45.38 -9.15
C GLY A 61 -7.94 44.77 -7.94
N MET A 62 -7.29 45.56 -7.10
CA MET A 62 -6.58 45.12 -5.90
C MET A 62 -7.26 45.62 -4.63
N ARG A 63 -7.16 44.85 -3.55
CA ARG A 63 -7.71 45.21 -2.24
C ARG A 63 -6.61 45.76 -1.33
N TYR A 64 -6.92 46.85 -0.62
CA TYR A 64 -5.98 47.55 0.24
C TYR A 64 -6.54 47.77 1.65
N ILE A 65 -5.70 47.59 2.65
CA ILE A 65 -5.91 48.13 4.00
C ILE A 65 -5.26 49.52 4.04
N ILE A 66 -6.07 50.54 4.32
CA ILE A 66 -5.61 51.92 4.47
C ILE A 66 -5.46 52.22 5.95
N ALA A 67 -4.30 52.70 6.37
CA ALA A 67 -3.92 52.86 7.77
C ALA A 67 -3.09 54.13 8.01
N PRO A 68 -2.89 54.52 9.30
CA PRO A 68 -2.01 55.62 9.65
C PRO A 68 -0.63 55.48 8.98
N SER A 69 -0.04 56.60 8.58
CA SER A 69 1.26 56.60 7.90
C SER A 69 2.34 55.96 8.76
N LEU A 70 2.95 54.91 8.19
CA LEU A 70 4.01 54.12 8.80
C LEU A 70 4.89 53.54 7.70
N ASP A 71 6.22 53.66 7.85
CA ASP A 71 7.19 53.09 6.90
C ASP A 71 7.41 51.61 7.21
N LEU A 72 6.65 50.78 6.48
CA LEU A 72 6.57 49.36 6.69
C LEU A 72 7.38 48.59 5.63
N LEU A 73 7.88 47.45 6.06
CA LEU A 73 8.53 46.42 5.26
C LEU A 73 7.74 45.11 5.43
N THR A 74 7.50 44.40 4.33
CA THR A 74 6.84 43.09 4.38
C THR A 74 7.76 42.06 5.03
N PHE A 75 7.21 40.92 5.45
CA PHE A 75 8.03 39.86 6.02
C PHE A 75 9.08 39.30 5.05
N THR A 76 8.80 39.32 3.74
CA THR A 76 9.69 38.84 2.67
C THR A 76 11.01 39.60 2.61
N GLU A 77 11.03 40.86 3.09
CA GLU A 77 12.24 41.69 3.23
C GLU A 77 13.29 41.08 4.17
N LEU A 78 12.91 40.13 5.03
CA LEU A 78 13.83 39.42 5.93
C LEU A 78 14.94 38.66 5.19
N SER A 79 14.63 38.15 3.99
CA SER A 79 15.60 37.49 3.11
C SER A 79 16.22 38.45 2.08
N ASP A 80 15.81 39.72 2.08
CA ASP A 80 16.27 40.74 1.14
C ASP A 80 16.93 41.92 1.90
N ASN A 81 16.29 43.10 1.97
CA ASN A 81 16.91 44.29 2.54
C ASN A 81 17.20 44.18 4.06
N LEU A 82 16.45 43.37 4.79
CA LEU A 82 16.67 43.14 6.23
C LEU A 82 17.63 41.98 6.50
N ARG A 83 18.06 41.25 5.47
CA ARG A 83 18.93 40.07 5.61
C ARG A 83 20.21 40.33 6.39
N PRO A 84 20.93 41.46 6.26
CA PRO A 84 22.13 41.72 7.06
C PRO A 84 21.88 41.76 8.57
N ASN A 85 20.64 42.05 9.00
CA ASN A 85 20.25 42.17 10.40
C ASN A 85 19.15 41.17 10.79
N ALA A 86 19.00 40.06 10.03
CA ALA A 86 17.85 39.16 10.17
C ALA A 86 17.70 38.60 11.59
N LEU A 87 18.80 38.22 12.26
CA LEU A 87 18.77 37.74 13.64
C LEU A 87 18.27 38.81 14.62
N GLU A 88 18.76 40.04 14.49
CA GLU A 88 18.35 41.15 15.36
C GLU A 88 16.88 41.49 15.16
N ARG A 89 16.42 41.54 13.90
CA ARG A 89 15.01 41.76 13.55
C ARG A 89 14.10 40.65 14.05
N LEU A 90 14.55 39.40 14.01
CA LEU A 90 13.80 38.28 14.58
C LEU A 90 13.78 38.28 16.10
N ARG A 91 14.87 38.69 16.78
CA ARG A 91 14.85 38.88 18.24
C ARG A 91 13.89 39.99 18.65
N GLU A 92 13.90 41.11 17.92
CA GLU A 92 12.94 42.21 18.10
C GLU A 92 11.49 41.73 17.94
N LEU A 93 11.21 40.96 16.89
CA LEU A 93 9.91 40.34 16.68
C LEU A 93 9.54 39.37 17.82
N ALA A 94 10.47 38.50 18.27
CA ALA A 94 10.21 37.53 19.33
C ALA A 94 9.86 38.23 20.65
N LEU A 95 10.56 39.31 21.00
CA LEU A 95 10.25 40.16 22.14
C LEU A 95 8.89 40.85 21.98
N ALA A 96 8.55 41.31 20.78
CA ALA A 96 7.26 41.93 20.52
C ALA A 96 6.09 40.96 20.71
N LEU A 97 6.22 39.70 20.25
CA LEU A 97 5.18 38.69 20.43
C LEU A 97 4.96 38.32 21.92
N GLN A 98 5.97 38.50 22.78
CA GLN A 98 5.83 38.30 24.23
C GLN A 98 5.10 39.46 24.93
N LYS A 99 5.00 40.64 24.28
CA LYS A 99 4.44 41.87 24.86
C LYS A 99 3.01 42.16 24.46
N VAL A 100 2.54 41.56 23.36
CA VAL A 100 1.14 41.68 22.94
C VAL A 100 0.21 40.97 23.92
N PRO A 101 -1.07 41.40 24.05
CA PRO A 101 -2.00 40.78 24.98
C PRO A 101 -2.18 39.27 24.74
N PRO A 102 -2.34 38.47 25.81
CA PRO A 102 -2.59 37.03 25.69
C PRO A 102 -3.76 36.74 24.76
N GLY A 103 -3.59 35.77 23.86
CA GLY A 103 -4.62 35.36 22.91
C GLY A 103 -4.78 36.27 21.69
N PHE A 104 -4.04 37.38 21.57
CA PHE A 104 -4.09 38.26 20.39
C PHE A 104 -3.68 37.55 19.10
N LEU A 105 -2.62 36.74 19.16
CA LEU A 105 -2.12 36.04 17.99
C LEU A 105 -2.96 34.81 17.67
N ASN A 106 -3.47 34.14 18.72
CA ASN A 106 -4.14 32.84 18.67
C ASN A 106 -3.47 31.90 17.66
N PRO A 107 -2.17 31.60 17.87
CA PRO A 107 -1.38 30.90 16.87
C PRO A 107 -1.94 29.49 16.70
N THR A 108 -2.59 29.23 15.57
CA THR A 108 -3.14 27.90 15.28
C THR A 108 -1.98 26.91 15.26
N LYS A 109 -1.95 25.95 16.18
CA LYS A 109 -0.84 25.00 16.35
C LYS A 109 0.52 25.64 16.71
N GLY A 110 0.52 26.80 17.37
CA GLY A 110 1.76 27.49 17.75
C GLY A 110 2.50 28.11 16.55
N PHE A 111 1.78 28.45 15.48
CA PHE A 111 2.30 29.06 14.26
C PHE A 111 1.69 30.44 14.00
N LEU A 112 2.46 31.37 13.43
CA LEU A 112 1.99 32.72 13.05
C LEU A 112 2.16 32.97 11.55
N GLU A 113 1.08 33.34 10.85
CA GLU A 113 1.14 33.64 9.41
C GLU A 113 1.98 34.89 9.14
N THR A 114 2.91 34.82 8.19
CA THR A 114 3.89 35.90 8.02
C THR A 114 3.30 37.17 7.44
N TRP A 115 2.13 37.09 6.80
CA TRP A 115 1.39 38.26 6.33
C TRP A 115 0.81 39.11 7.47
N ARG A 116 0.87 38.63 8.71
CA ARG A 116 0.47 39.38 9.89
C ARG A 116 1.62 40.19 10.49
N ILE A 117 2.81 40.07 9.92
CA ILE A 117 4.06 40.60 10.46
C ILE A 117 4.60 41.62 9.48
N PHE A 118 4.69 42.86 9.92
CA PHE A 118 5.33 43.94 9.18
C PHE A 118 6.46 44.52 10.03
N PHE A 119 7.65 44.63 9.45
CA PHE A 119 8.75 45.32 10.10
C PHE A 119 8.62 46.82 9.88
N ILE A 120 8.96 47.62 10.88
CA ILE A 120 9.03 49.07 10.74
C ILE A 120 10.48 49.42 10.43
N ARG A 121 10.72 50.21 9.36
CA ARG A 121 12.08 50.49 8.88
C ARG A 121 13.00 51.01 9.98
N GLU A 122 12.51 51.93 10.79
CA GLU A 122 13.25 52.57 11.89
C GLU A 122 13.43 51.69 13.14
N GLY A 123 12.78 50.52 13.21
CA GLY A 123 12.69 49.75 14.45
C GLY A 123 11.24 49.50 14.86
N GLY A 124 11.01 48.30 15.35
CA GLY A 124 9.74 47.77 15.79
C GLY A 124 9.05 46.92 14.76
N VAL A 125 7.90 46.40 15.18
CA VAL A 125 7.02 45.59 14.34
C VAL A 125 5.58 46.06 14.47
N LEU A 126 4.84 45.94 13.38
CA LEU A 126 3.39 46.02 13.36
C LEU A 126 2.84 44.60 13.22
N LEU A 127 1.98 44.22 14.16
CA LEU A 127 1.35 42.91 14.21
C LEU A 127 -0.15 43.02 13.96
N PHE A 128 -0.65 42.20 13.04
CA PHE A 128 -2.07 42.16 12.70
C PHE A 128 -2.85 41.15 13.56
N PRO A 129 -4.09 41.50 13.97
CA PRO A 129 -4.99 40.58 14.67
C PRO A 129 -5.44 39.43 13.77
N GLU A 130 -5.89 38.34 14.40
CA GLU A 130 -6.43 37.17 13.71
C GLU A 130 -7.56 37.53 12.73
N LYS A 131 -8.43 38.47 13.10
CA LYS A 131 -9.53 38.94 12.23
C LYS A 131 -9.04 39.55 10.92
N LEU A 132 -7.91 40.29 10.94
CA LEU A 132 -7.29 40.77 9.70
C LEU A 132 -6.61 39.62 8.93
N SER A 133 -6.00 38.66 9.63
CA SER A 133 -5.46 37.44 8.99
C SER A 133 -6.52 36.71 8.17
N GLN A 134 -7.71 36.51 8.75
CA GLN A 134 -8.83 35.85 8.09
C GLN A 134 -9.29 36.64 6.86
N LEU A 135 -9.38 37.97 6.95
CA LEU A 135 -9.70 38.83 5.80
C LEU A 135 -8.66 38.70 4.68
N MET A 136 -7.37 38.69 5.02
CA MET A 136 -6.28 38.51 4.05
C MET A 136 -6.35 37.14 3.38
N LEU A 137 -6.64 36.08 4.14
CA LEU A 137 -6.79 34.72 3.62
C LEU A 137 -7.86 34.62 2.52
N TYR A 138 -8.94 35.40 2.61
CA TYR A 138 -9.99 35.45 1.58
C TYR A 138 -9.56 36.19 0.30
N SER A 139 -8.62 37.12 0.39
CA SER A 139 -8.13 37.91 -0.75
C SER A 139 -6.88 37.34 -1.42
N MET A 140 -6.22 36.38 -0.79
CA MET A 140 -4.96 35.82 -1.26
C MET A 140 -5.11 34.70 -2.27
N GLY A 141 -4.28 34.75 -3.31
CA GLY A 141 -4.08 33.66 -4.25
C GLY A 141 -3.40 32.45 -3.62
N GLU A 142 -3.33 31.34 -4.36
CA GLU A 142 -2.66 30.12 -3.91
C GLU A 142 -1.15 30.32 -3.66
N GLU A 143 -0.48 31.08 -4.53
CA GLU A 143 0.96 31.38 -4.40
C GLU A 143 1.27 32.18 -3.12
N ASP A 144 0.47 33.20 -2.81
CA ASP A 144 0.64 34.00 -1.58
C ASP A 144 0.36 33.15 -0.34
N ARG A 145 -0.69 32.32 -0.37
CA ARG A 145 -0.97 31.36 0.71
C ARG A 145 0.17 30.39 0.90
N PHE A 146 0.81 29.94 -0.17
CA PHE A 146 1.99 29.10 -0.06
C PHE A 146 3.17 29.86 0.58
N THR A 147 3.46 31.06 0.09
CA THR A 147 4.59 31.90 0.50
C THR A 147 4.52 32.38 1.94
N HIS A 148 3.33 32.72 2.43
CA HIS A 148 3.18 33.31 3.76
C HIS A 148 2.68 32.35 4.84
N PHE A 149 2.19 31.18 4.42
CA PHE A 149 1.62 30.19 5.32
C PHE A 149 2.16 28.78 5.05
N ASN A 150 1.77 28.14 3.93
CA ASN A 150 1.97 26.69 3.76
C ASN A 150 3.44 26.27 3.75
N ARG A 151 4.38 27.11 3.27
CA ARG A 151 5.80 26.76 3.15
C ARG A 151 6.50 26.49 4.49
N TYR A 152 5.95 27.02 5.58
CA TYR A 152 6.50 26.88 6.93
C TYR A 152 5.78 25.83 7.80
N LEU A 153 4.69 25.24 7.30
CA LEU A 153 3.97 24.19 8.02
C LEU A 153 4.78 22.89 8.01
N LYS A 154 5.08 22.35 9.19
CA LYS A 154 5.69 21.03 9.38
C LYS A 154 4.83 20.21 10.37
N PRO A 155 4.51 18.94 10.07
CA PRO A 155 3.85 18.05 11.02
C PRO A 155 4.78 17.67 12.17
N ASP A 156 4.19 17.12 13.24
CA ASP A 156 4.91 16.62 14.41
C ASP A 156 5.83 17.69 15.04
N VAL A 157 5.30 18.92 15.14
CA VAL A 157 5.86 20.01 15.94
C VAL A 157 4.94 20.20 17.14
N GLU A 158 5.53 20.23 18.33
CA GLU A 158 4.80 20.40 19.57
C GLU A 158 4.27 21.82 19.69
N HIS A 159 2.98 21.97 20.03
CA HIS A 159 2.32 23.26 20.06
C HIS A 159 3.07 24.32 20.90
N PRO A 160 3.56 24.01 22.13
CA PRO A 160 4.28 25.00 22.94
C PRO A 160 5.63 25.43 22.32
N PHE A 161 6.20 24.62 21.42
CA PHE A 161 7.48 24.87 20.75
C PHE A 161 7.30 25.47 19.34
N GLY A 162 6.07 25.54 18.83
CA GLY A 162 5.77 25.89 17.43
C GLY A 162 6.45 27.19 16.98
N LEU A 163 6.37 28.26 17.77
CA LEU A 163 6.97 29.55 17.40
C LEU A 163 8.51 29.50 17.47
N CYS A 164 9.10 28.78 18.43
CA CYS A 164 10.55 28.58 18.48
C CYS A 164 11.06 27.88 17.21
N HIS A 165 10.34 26.84 16.76
CA HIS A 165 10.63 26.15 15.51
C HIS A 165 10.46 27.08 14.32
N GLN A 166 9.35 27.82 14.24
CA GLN A 166 9.07 28.74 13.13
C GLN A 166 10.10 29.86 13.02
N PHE A 167 10.52 30.48 14.13
CA PHE A 167 11.57 31.51 14.13
C PHE A 167 12.91 30.96 13.64
N THR A 168 13.18 29.69 13.92
CA THR A 168 14.34 29.00 13.35
C THR A 168 14.19 28.78 11.84
N GLN A 169 12.98 28.48 11.36
CA GLN A 169 12.71 28.42 9.91
C GLN A 169 12.91 29.79 9.24
N PHE A 170 12.59 30.89 9.94
CA PHE A 170 12.83 32.24 9.44
C PHE A 170 14.32 32.57 9.32
N LEU A 171 15.13 32.19 10.32
CA LEU A 171 16.59 32.30 10.23
C LEU A 171 17.14 31.49 9.05
N TYR A 172 16.66 30.26 8.87
CA TYR A 172 17.03 29.44 7.73
C TYR A 172 16.68 30.15 6.41
N GLY A 173 15.45 30.64 6.27
CA GLY A 173 15.00 31.36 5.08
C GLY A 173 15.78 32.65 4.80
N ALA A 174 16.18 33.39 5.85
CA ALA A 174 17.05 34.55 5.70
C ALA A 174 18.47 34.17 5.24
N ALA A 175 18.97 33.00 5.67
CA ALA A 175 20.29 32.52 5.29
C ALA A 175 20.35 32.00 3.85
N THR A 176 19.27 31.36 3.39
CA THR A 176 19.24 30.57 2.14
C THR A 176 18.38 31.18 1.04
N GLY A 177 17.45 32.08 1.36
CA GLY A 177 16.47 32.64 0.43
C GLY A 177 15.20 31.79 0.26
N PHE A 178 15.12 30.62 0.89
CA PHE A 178 13.98 29.70 0.80
C PHE A 178 13.67 29.03 2.14
N ALA A 179 12.41 28.67 2.37
CA ALA A 179 12.03 28.01 3.63
C ALA A 179 12.54 26.56 3.67
N PRO A 180 12.89 26.01 4.86
CA PRO A 180 13.54 24.69 4.96
C PRO A 180 12.70 23.52 4.44
N TYR A 181 11.37 23.68 4.38
CA TYR A 181 10.42 22.64 3.98
C TYR A 181 9.53 23.04 2.80
N GLU A 182 9.89 24.06 2.04
CA GLU A 182 9.07 24.48 0.90
C GLU A 182 9.10 23.46 -0.23
N ASP A 183 10.23 22.80 -0.46
CA ASP A 183 10.38 21.82 -1.54
C ASP A 183 9.51 20.57 -1.27
N PRO A 184 8.65 20.15 -2.22
CA PRO A 184 7.83 18.94 -2.10
C PRO A 184 8.64 17.68 -1.78
N PHE A 185 9.85 17.52 -2.32
CA PHE A 185 10.70 16.37 -2.04
C PHE A 185 11.21 16.35 -0.60
N VAL A 186 11.40 17.51 0.03
CA VAL A 186 11.70 17.59 1.47
C VAL A 186 10.53 17.05 2.28
N ARG A 187 9.30 17.49 1.95
CA ARG A 187 8.08 17.04 2.65
C ARG A 187 7.87 15.54 2.55
N GLU A 188 8.11 14.98 1.36
CA GLU A 188 8.00 13.54 1.11
C GLU A 188 9.11 12.74 1.80
N ASP A 189 10.33 13.27 1.88
CA ASP A 189 11.45 12.65 2.58
C ASP A 189 11.45 12.95 4.09
N ARG A 190 10.30 12.83 4.76
CA ARG A 190 10.10 13.09 6.22
C ARG A 190 10.58 14.45 6.68
N TRP A 191 10.45 15.49 5.86
CA TRP A 191 10.78 16.85 6.27
C TRP A 191 12.26 17.00 6.66
N HIS A 192 13.17 16.19 6.09
CA HIS A 192 14.60 16.39 6.27
C HIS A 192 15.03 17.57 5.41
N HIS A 193 15.18 18.76 6.01
CA HIS A 193 15.66 19.95 5.31
C HIS A 193 17.11 19.76 4.86
N MET A 194 17.58 20.63 3.96
CA MET A 194 18.96 20.64 3.53
C MET A 194 19.86 21.27 4.61
N PRO A 195 20.79 20.53 5.24
CA PRO A 195 21.51 21.05 6.39
C PRO A 195 22.43 22.22 6.01
N LEU A 196 22.34 23.33 6.72
CA LEU A 196 23.25 24.47 6.56
C LEU A 196 24.71 24.08 6.81
N ALA A 197 24.95 23.05 7.62
CA ALA A 197 26.26 22.46 7.86
C ALA A 197 26.95 21.92 6.59
N LEU A 198 26.24 21.80 5.46
CA LEU A 198 26.84 21.51 4.15
C LEU A 198 27.68 22.69 3.58
N GLY A 199 27.69 23.84 4.24
CA GLY A 199 28.64 24.92 3.97
C GLY A 199 28.29 25.82 2.78
N PHE A 200 27.03 25.88 2.38
CA PHE A 200 26.57 26.74 1.28
C PHE A 200 26.05 28.12 1.73
N THR A 201 26.19 28.44 3.02
CA THR A 201 25.88 29.77 3.58
C THR A 201 27.12 30.36 4.24
N SER A 202 27.12 31.68 4.49
CA SER A 202 28.18 32.38 5.23
C SER A 202 28.00 32.34 6.76
N LEU A 203 26.98 31.63 7.26
CA LEU A 203 26.73 31.57 8.70
C LEU A 203 27.88 30.86 9.43
N PRO A 204 28.22 31.28 10.67
CA PRO A 204 29.21 30.58 11.47
C PRO A 204 28.81 29.13 11.67
N THR A 205 29.76 28.20 11.59
CA THR A 205 29.48 26.74 11.62
C THR A 205 28.65 26.31 12.83
N GLY A 206 28.96 26.83 14.02
CA GLY A 206 28.20 26.51 15.24
C GLY A 206 26.75 26.99 15.17
N PHE A 207 26.50 28.13 14.54
CA PHE A 207 25.14 28.67 14.39
C PHE A 207 24.35 27.91 13.32
N ALA A 208 24.97 27.59 12.18
CA ALA A 208 24.40 26.73 11.15
C ALA A 208 23.98 25.36 11.71
N GLN A 209 24.86 24.73 12.51
CA GLN A 209 24.57 23.46 13.18
C GLN A 209 23.45 23.58 14.23
N TRP A 210 23.37 24.71 14.94
CA TRP A 210 22.28 24.97 15.88
C TRP A 210 20.93 25.08 15.14
N ILE A 211 20.87 25.85 14.04
CA ILE A 211 19.67 25.94 13.19
C ILE A 211 19.26 24.54 12.72
N ASP A 212 20.20 23.76 12.18
CA ASP A 212 19.93 22.40 11.71
C ASP A 212 19.39 21.48 12.81
N ARG A 213 19.95 21.58 14.02
CA ARG A 213 19.52 20.79 15.19
C ARG A 213 18.12 21.15 15.63
N VAL A 214 17.77 22.44 15.67
CA VAL A 214 16.45 22.88 16.10
C VAL A 214 15.38 22.52 15.06
N LEU A 215 15.69 22.66 13.77
CA LEU A 215 14.78 22.28 12.69
C LEU A 215 14.49 20.77 12.67
N SER A 216 15.48 19.94 13.00
CA SER A 216 15.39 18.47 13.06
C SER A 216 15.04 17.92 14.45
N MET A 217 14.74 18.78 15.42
CA MET A 217 14.51 18.38 16.82
C MET A 217 13.29 17.44 16.92
N PRO A 218 13.42 16.25 17.55
CA PRO A 218 12.30 15.33 17.68
C PRO A 218 11.28 15.81 18.74
N PRO A 219 10.00 15.42 18.65
CA PRO A 219 8.93 15.98 19.49
C PRO A 219 9.15 15.81 21.00
N ASN A 220 9.76 14.70 21.44
CA ASN A 220 10.09 14.49 22.85
C ASN A 220 11.07 15.55 23.39
N VAL A 221 12.11 15.89 22.62
CA VAL A 221 13.09 16.91 23.00
C VAL A 221 12.46 18.31 22.96
N GLN A 222 11.53 18.57 22.03
CA GLN A 222 10.79 19.83 22.00
C GLN A 222 9.98 20.02 23.29
N ARG A 223 9.30 18.98 23.79
CA ARG A 223 8.54 19.04 25.06
C ARG A 223 9.41 19.24 26.29
N GLU A 224 10.65 18.75 26.26
CA GLU A 224 11.62 18.94 27.35
C GLU A 224 12.27 20.32 27.31
N SER A 225 12.31 20.96 26.14
CA SER A 225 12.98 22.26 25.94
C SER A 225 12.15 23.45 26.41
N VAL A 226 10.81 23.33 26.37
CA VAL A 226 9.89 24.44 26.71
C VAL A 226 8.75 23.95 27.61
N SER A 227 8.18 24.88 28.38
CA SER A 227 7.10 24.53 29.31
C SER A 227 5.75 24.45 28.59
N PRO A 228 4.97 23.37 28.74
CA PRO A 228 3.60 23.31 28.24
C PRO A 228 2.65 24.22 29.03
N ALA A 229 3.06 24.73 30.20
CA ALA A 229 2.26 25.67 30.99
C ALA A 229 2.32 27.11 30.46
N TYR A 230 3.26 27.40 29.54
CA TYR A 230 3.42 28.70 28.91
C TYR A 230 2.82 28.71 27.50
N SER A 231 2.36 29.89 27.08
CA SER A 231 1.93 30.08 25.70
C SER A 231 3.13 29.96 24.74
N ALA A 232 2.85 29.72 23.46
CA ALA A 232 3.91 29.61 22.45
C ALA A 232 4.74 30.92 22.37
N GLU A 233 4.09 32.07 22.58
CA GLU A 233 4.72 33.38 22.64
C GLU A 233 5.69 33.49 23.82
N ALA A 234 5.23 33.13 25.02
CA ALA A 234 6.09 33.15 26.22
C ALA A 234 7.29 32.20 26.08
N ASN A 235 7.10 31.05 25.42
CA ASN A 235 8.18 30.10 25.17
C ASN A 235 9.23 30.60 24.18
N LEU A 236 9.00 31.70 23.43
CA LEU A 236 10.06 32.35 22.65
C LEU A 236 11.22 32.85 23.52
N ALA A 237 11.05 32.96 24.84
CA ALA A 237 12.15 33.21 25.77
C ALA A 237 13.27 32.17 25.63
N TRP A 238 12.93 30.90 25.39
CA TRP A 238 13.91 29.86 25.08
C TRP A 238 14.69 30.18 23.81
N TRP A 239 14.01 30.56 22.73
CA TRP A 239 14.68 30.89 21.47
C TRP A 239 15.57 32.13 21.60
N LEU A 240 15.14 33.13 22.35
CA LEU A 240 15.95 34.33 22.66
C LEU A 240 17.22 33.96 23.44
N ASP A 241 17.10 33.14 24.48
CA ASP A 241 18.23 32.64 25.27
C ASP A 241 19.22 31.83 24.39
N GLN A 242 18.70 30.86 23.64
CA GLN A 242 19.51 30.01 22.77
C GLN A 242 20.21 30.78 21.66
N THR A 243 19.63 31.88 21.21
CA THR A 243 20.25 32.71 20.19
C THR A 243 21.18 33.77 20.75
N ALA A 244 21.11 34.16 22.02
CA ALA A 244 21.75 35.36 22.59
C ALA A 244 23.23 35.54 22.23
N ASN A 245 23.99 34.44 22.23
CA ASN A 245 25.43 34.46 21.98
C ASN A 245 25.83 34.32 20.50
N PHE A 246 24.88 34.13 19.59
CA PHE A 246 25.16 34.10 18.16
C PHE A 246 25.17 35.50 17.56
N THR A 247 26.08 35.68 16.60
CA THR A 247 26.16 36.83 15.71
C THR A 247 25.69 36.43 14.31
N TRP A 248 25.11 37.40 13.59
CA TRP A 248 24.66 37.16 12.23
C TRP A 248 25.72 37.61 11.22
N THR A 249 26.20 36.67 10.41
CA THR A 249 27.13 36.94 9.31
C THR A 249 26.60 36.26 8.06
N CYS A 250 25.68 36.90 7.35
CA CYS A 250 25.15 36.36 6.09
C CYS A 250 25.19 37.43 4.99
N GLY A 251 26.36 37.63 4.41
CA GLY A 251 26.62 38.66 3.39
C GLY A 251 26.70 38.14 1.95
N ASN A 252 26.84 36.83 1.76
CA ASN A 252 26.95 36.24 0.42
C ASN A 252 25.65 36.47 -0.37
N ALA A 253 25.72 36.68 -1.69
CA ALA A 253 24.52 36.71 -2.51
C ALA A 253 23.71 35.42 -2.32
N LEU A 254 22.38 35.55 -2.32
CA LEU A 254 21.51 34.38 -2.34
C LEU A 254 21.65 33.68 -3.68
N GLU A 255 21.92 32.38 -3.65
CA GLU A 255 22.01 31.55 -4.84
C GLU A 255 20.73 30.72 -4.97
N PRO A 256 20.07 30.72 -6.14
CA PRO A 256 18.95 29.84 -6.39
C PRO A 256 19.33 28.38 -6.13
N LEU A 257 18.36 27.58 -5.66
CA LEU A 257 18.61 26.19 -5.25
C LEU A 257 19.25 25.35 -6.37
N ASP A 258 18.80 25.51 -7.61
CA ASP A 258 19.36 24.80 -8.78
C ASP A 258 20.83 25.16 -9.03
N ARG A 259 21.23 26.39 -8.71
CA ARG A 259 22.63 26.83 -8.82
C ARG A 259 23.47 26.30 -7.66
N LEU A 260 22.93 26.26 -6.45
CA LEU A 260 23.58 25.65 -5.28
C LEU A 260 23.92 24.17 -5.51
N GLU A 261 23.02 23.41 -6.15
CA GLU A 261 23.25 22.00 -6.50
C GLU A 261 24.47 21.80 -7.41
N ASN A 262 24.77 22.78 -8.27
CA ASN A 262 25.91 22.75 -9.19
C ASN A 262 27.19 23.32 -8.56
N LEU A 263 27.07 24.29 -7.65
CA LEU A 263 28.20 24.94 -7.00
C LEU A 263 28.79 24.12 -5.84
N SER A 264 27.97 23.32 -5.14
CA SER A 264 28.41 22.49 -4.03
C SER A 264 28.10 21.02 -4.27
N ALA A 265 29.15 20.21 -4.44
CA ALA A 265 29.03 18.76 -4.59
C ALA A 265 28.29 18.11 -3.40
N ALA A 266 28.48 18.65 -2.18
CA ALA A 266 27.79 18.18 -0.99
C ALA A 266 26.28 18.45 -1.07
N VAL A 267 25.89 19.64 -1.53
CA VAL A 267 24.48 19.99 -1.78
C VAL A 267 23.89 19.11 -2.88
N GLY A 268 24.53 19.00 -4.04
CA GLY A 268 24.05 18.17 -5.15
C GLY A 268 23.91 16.69 -4.76
N THR A 269 24.84 16.15 -3.96
CA THR A 269 24.77 14.77 -3.46
C THR A 269 23.60 14.58 -2.49
N PHE A 270 23.42 15.51 -1.54
CA PHE A 270 22.31 15.46 -0.59
C PHE A 270 20.96 15.51 -1.32
N ARG A 271 20.81 16.44 -2.25
CA ARG A 271 19.58 16.70 -3.01
C ARG A 271 19.21 15.54 -3.93
N SER A 272 20.17 15.00 -4.67
CA SER A 272 19.94 13.81 -5.51
C SER A 272 19.55 12.59 -4.66
N GLY A 273 20.16 12.43 -3.48
CA GLY A 273 19.78 11.40 -2.51
C GLY A 273 18.36 11.60 -1.96
N GLN A 274 18.01 12.82 -1.58
CA GLN A 274 16.68 13.19 -1.11
C GLN A 274 15.61 12.93 -2.17
N LYS A 275 15.83 13.38 -3.41
CA LYS A 275 14.91 13.14 -4.53
C LYS A 275 14.67 11.65 -4.76
N LYS A 276 15.73 10.82 -4.73
CA LYS A 276 15.60 9.36 -4.83
C LYS A 276 14.77 8.76 -3.69
N ARG A 277 14.99 9.18 -2.44
CA ARG A 277 14.22 8.70 -1.28
C ARG A 277 12.75 9.13 -1.35
N ALA A 278 12.49 10.39 -1.69
CA ALA A 278 11.14 10.92 -1.88
C ALA A 278 10.40 10.17 -2.98
N GLN A 279 11.00 9.99 -4.16
CA GLN A 279 10.40 9.25 -5.28
C GLN A 279 10.07 7.80 -4.92
N ARG A 280 10.96 7.10 -4.19
CA ARG A 280 10.69 5.74 -3.69
C ARG A 280 9.47 5.72 -2.79
N ARG A 281 9.32 6.69 -1.88
CA ARG A 281 8.16 6.78 -0.99
C ARG A 281 6.87 7.06 -1.76
N ILE A 282 6.90 8.00 -2.70
CA ILE A 282 5.76 8.29 -3.59
C ILE A 282 5.37 7.02 -4.35
N PHE A 283 6.34 6.28 -4.87
CA PHE A 283 6.10 5.03 -5.57
C PHE A 283 5.40 4.00 -4.69
N TRP A 284 5.94 3.71 -3.49
CA TRP A 284 5.31 2.75 -2.57
C TRP A 284 3.93 3.21 -2.09
N ARG A 285 3.72 4.52 -1.87
CA ARG A 285 2.40 5.06 -1.52
C ARG A 285 1.38 4.90 -2.65
N LYS A 286 1.77 5.12 -3.91
CA LYS A 286 0.86 5.08 -5.07
C LYS A 286 0.71 3.68 -5.68
N ARG A 287 1.72 2.83 -5.60
CA ARG A 287 1.83 1.55 -6.32
C ARG A 287 2.13 0.36 -5.41
N GLY A 288 2.42 0.57 -4.13
CA GLY A 288 2.83 -0.50 -3.22
C GLY A 288 1.80 -1.62 -3.09
N ALA A 289 0.52 -1.27 -2.92
CA ALA A 289 -0.56 -2.26 -2.88
C ALA A 289 -0.62 -3.12 -4.16
N LEU A 290 -0.49 -2.50 -5.33
CA LEU A 290 -0.47 -3.20 -6.61
C LEU A 290 0.74 -4.14 -6.75
N VAL A 291 1.93 -3.70 -6.32
CA VAL A 291 3.15 -4.54 -6.33
C VAL A 291 2.97 -5.75 -5.42
N VAL A 292 2.42 -5.57 -4.21
CA VAL A 292 2.17 -6.66 -3.26
C VAL A 292 1.17 -7.68 -3.84
N THR A 293 0.08 -7.21 -4.47
CA THR A 293 -0.89 -8.09 -5.11
C THR A 293 -0.27 -8.92 -6.24
N ILE A 294 0.51 -8.29 -7.12
CA ILE A 294 1.18 -9.01 -8.21
C ILE A 294 2.16 -10.05 -7.66
N ALA A 295 2.96 -9.69 -6.64
CA ALA A 295 3.89 -10.62 -6.01
C ALA A 295 3.16 -11.82 -5.38
N PHE A 296 2.02 -11.59 -4.74
CA PHE A 296 1.20 -12.65 -4.15
C PHE A 296 0.62 -13.60 -5.20
N VAL A 297 0.07 -13.06 -6.30
CA VAL A 297 -0.44 -13.88 -7.42
C VAL A 297 0.70 -14.70 -8.04
N ALA A 298 1.86 -14.08 -8.28
CA ALA A 298 3.02 -14.78 -8.81
C ALA A 298 3.48 -15.91 -7.87
N ALA A 299 3.49 -15.69 -6.56
CA ALA A 299 3.83 -16.72 -5.58
C ALA A 299 2.85 -17.90 -5.61
N ILE A 300 1.54 -17.64 -5.75
CA ILE A 300 0.53 -18.71 -5.89
C ILE A 300 0.77 -19.53 -7.15
N VAL A 301 0.96 -18.85 -8.29
CA VAL A 301 1.20 -19.53 -9.58
C VAL A 301 2.47 -20.38 -9.54
N LEU A 302 3.56 -19.82 -9.00
CA LEU A 302 4.82 -20.54 -8.81
C LEU A 302 4.64 -21.73 -7.83
N GLY A 303 3.85 -21.56 -6.78
CA GLY A 303 3.51 -22.63 -5.83
C GLY A 303 2.74 -23.78 -6.48
N MET A 304 1.73 -23.47 -7.32
CA MET A 304 0.96 -24.47 -8.06
C MET A 304 1.84 -25.26 -9.03
N LEU A 305 2.67 -24.56 -9.82
CA LEU A 305 3.61 -25.21 -10.74
C LEU A 305 4.62 -26.08 -9.98
N GLY A 306 5.14 -25.61 -8.85
CA GLY A 306 6.01 -26.38 -7.98
C GLY A 306 5.34 -27.65 -7.46
N ASN A 307 4.08 -27.56 -7.03
CA ASN A 307 3.31 -28.72 -6.57
C ASN A 307 3.06 -29.74 -7.68
N MET A 308 2.72 -29.30 -8.90
CA MET A 308 2.52 -30.21 -10.03
C MET A 308 3.81 -30.97 -10.39
N VAL A 309 4.96 -30.30 -10.34
CA VAL A 309 6.27 -30.94 -10.54
C VAL A 309 6.56 -31.92 -9.41
N TYR A 310 6.29 -31.55 -8.15
CA TYR A 310 6.49 -32.42 -6.99
C TYR A 310 5.68 -33.71 -7.08
N LEU A 311 4.38 -33.61 -7.34
CA LEU A 311 3.50 -34.78 -7.52
C LEU A 311 3.92 -35.63 -8.72
N GLY A 312 4.34 -35.02 -9.82
CA GLY A 312 4.84 -35.74 -11.00
C GLY A 312 6.17 -36.48 -10.80
N LEU A 313 6.91 -36.17 -9.73
CA LEU A 313 8.16 -36.83 -9.35
C LEU A 313 7.97 -37.91 -8.28
N GLN A 314 6.80 -38.00 -7.64
CA GLN A 314 6.54 -39.06 -6.67
C GLN A 314 6.42 -40.43 -7.38
N PRO A 315 7.03 -41.49 -6.83
CA PRO A 315 6.79 -42.85 -7.29
C PRO A 315 5.29 -43.23 -7.14
N PRO A 316 4.72 -44.03 -8.06
CA PRO A 316 3.37 -44.55 -7.88
C PRO A 316 3.33 -45.50 -6.68
N TYR A 317 2.14 -45.72 -6.10
CA TYR A 317 1.99 -46.63 -4.96
C TYR A 317 2.33 -48.09 -5.29
N THR A 318 2.31 -48.46 -6.58
CA THR A 318 2.74 -49.77 -7.09
C THR A 318 4.27 -49.94 -7.11
N ALA A 319 5.03 -48.91 -6.72
CA ALA A 319 6.48 -49.00 -6.60
C ALA A 319 6.88 -50.12 -5.61
N GLY A 320 7.65 -51.10 -6.10
CA GLY A 320 8.05 -52.29 -5.35
C GLY A 320 7.26 -53.56 -5.69
N MET A 321 6.15 -53.46 -6.44
CA MET A 321 5.44 -54.62 -6.98
C MET A 321 6.19 -55.24 -8.18
N SER A 322 6.00 -56.54 -8.42
CA SER A 322 6.46 -57.20 -9.65
C SER A 322 5.59 -56.78 -10.84
N ALA A 323 6.04 -56.99 -12.08
CA ALA A 323 5.25 -56.69 -13.28
C ALA A 323 3.88 -57.39 -13.29
N SER A 324 3.83 -58.67 -12.91
CA SER A 324 2.57 -59.40 -12.72
C SER A 324 1.72 -58.86 -11.58
N GLY A 325 2.35 -58.37 -10.50
CA GLY A 325 1.68 -57.70 -9.39
C GLY A 325 0.99 -56.41 -9.81
N VAL A 326 1.63 -55.59 -10.66
CA VAL A 326 1.03 -54.36 -11.22
C VAL A 326 -0.18 -54.67 -12.11
N ILE A 327 -0.11 -55.71 -12.94
CA ILE A 327 -1.24 -56.15 -13.78
C ILE A 327 -2.37 -56.72 -12.90
N GLY A 328 -2.03 -57.46 -11.85
CA GLY A 328 -3.01 -57.93 -10.86
C GLY A 328 -3.73 -56.78 -10.16
N GLU A 329 -2.98 -55.80 -9.66
CA GLU A 329 -3.53 -54.60 -9.01
C GLU A 329 -4.40 -53.77 -9.97
N PHE A 330 -4.06 -53.73 -11.26
CA PHE A 330 -4.88 -53.08 -12.28
C PHE A 330 -6.29 -53.71 -12.38
N PHE A 331 -6.38 -55.05 -12.39
CA PHE A 331 -7.66 -55.76 -12.41
C PHE A 331 -8.38 -55.74 -11.06
N GLU A 332 -7.65 -55.76 -9.94
CA GLU A 332 -8.24 -55.54 -8.62
C GLU A 332 -8.87 -54.15 -8.51
N SER A 333 -8.17 -53.13 -9.00
CA SER A 333 -8.69 -51.77 -9.08
C SER A 333 -9.91 -51.66 -10.01
N GLN A 334 -9.95 -52.45 -11.09
CA GLN A 334 -11.13 -52.56 -11.94
C GLN A 334 -12.34 -53.14 -11.18
N ASN A 335 -12.14 -54.23 -10.43
CA ASN A 335 -13.21 -54.81 -9.60
C ASN A 335 -13.66 -53.85 -8.49
N ALA A 336 -12.73 -53.06 -7.93
CA ALA A 336 -13.02 -52.04 -6.93
C ALA A 336 -13.68 -50.77 -7.49
N LEU A 337 -13.81 -50.67 -8.81
CA LEU A 337 -14.23 -49.47 -9.53
C LEU A 337 -13.35 -48.23 -9.23
N ASP A 338 -12.06 -48.44 -8.95
CA ASP A 338 -11.08 -47.39 -8.63
C ASP A 338 -10.24 -47.00 -9.85
N VAL A 339 -10.81 -46.09 -10.65
CA VAL A 339 -10.18 -45.60 -11.89
C VAL A 339 -8.86 -44.88 -11.63
N GLN A 340 -8.71 -44.26 -10.44
CA GLN A 340 -7.48 -43.56 -10.09
C GLN A 340 -6.33 -44.56 -9.91
N LYS A 341 -6.55 -45.63 -9.14
CA LYS A 341 -5.56 -46.70 -8.96
C LYS A 341 -5.24 -47.47 -10.24
N MET A 342 -6.23 -47.66 -11.11
CA MET A 342 -5.99 -48.21 -12.46
C MET A 342 -5.04 -47.31 -13.26
N GLY A 343 -5.25 -45.99 -13.21
CA GLY A 343 -4.41 -44.99 -13.89
C GLY A 343 -2.98 -44.90 -13.34
N GLU A 344 -2.81 -45.07 -12.03
CA GLU A 344 -1.49 -45.04 -11.37
C GLU A 344 -0.60 -46.25 -11.71
N SER A 345 -1.19 -47.36 -12.19
CA SER A 345 -0.46 -48.52 -12.71
C SER A 345 0.05 -48.33 -14.14
N LEU A 346 -0.39 -47.26 -14.82
CA LEU A 346 -0.06 -46.96 -16.22
C LEU A 346 1.05 -45.91 -16.31
N LYS A 347 1.87 -46.01 -17.37
CA LYS A 347 2.76 -44.92 -17.75
C LYS A 347 1.93 -43.72 -18.20
N ARG A 348 2.36 -42.51 -17.81
CA ARG A 348 1.70 -41.25 -18.20
C ARG A 348 1.48 -41.21 -19.73
N GLY A 349 0.23 -40.98 -20.13
CA GLY A 349 -0.20 -40.89 -21.53
C GLY A 349 -0.68 -42.21 -22.15
N VAL A 350 -0.61 -43.33 -21.43
CA VAL A 350 -1.20 -44.61 -21.86
C VAL A 350 -2.70 -44.59 -21.59
N ARG A 351 -3.49 -45.01 -22.57
CA ARG A 351 -4.96 -45.07 -22.48
C ARG A 351 -5.39 -46.34 -21.75
N ASN A 352 -6.23 -46.19 -20.72
CA ASN A 352 -6.92 -47.31 -20.10
C ASN A 352 -8.16 -47.69 -20.96
N PRO A 353 -8.22 -48.90 -21.55
CA PRO A 353 -9.36 -49.29 -22.40
C PRO A 353 -10.67 -49.44 -21.62
N PHE A 354 -10.60 -49.62 -20.29
CA PHE A 354 -11.78 -49.82 -19.41
C PHE A 354 -12.20 -48.54 -18.68
N GLU A 355 -11.51 -47.42 -18.89
CA GLU A 355 -11.70 -46.18 -18.11
C GLU A 355 -13.14 -45.66 -18.11
N LEU A 356 -13.76 -45.58 -19.29
CA LEU A 356 -15.13 -45.06 -19.45
C LEU A 356 -16.17 -45.97 -18.80
N GLU A 357 -15.98 -47.29 -18.94
CA GLU A 357 -16.86 -48.32 -18.39
C GLU A 357 -16.83 -48.29 -16.86
N VAL A 358 -15.64 -48.34 -16.27
CA VAL A 358 -15.44 -48.33 -14.82
C VAL A 358 -15.87 -47.00 -14.21
N SER A 359 -15.55 -45.87 -14.85
CA SER A 359 -16.00 -44.54 -14.40
C SER A 359 -17.52 -44.43 -14.39
N GLY A 360 -18.18 -44.94 -15.43
CA GLY A 360 -19.65 -44.95 -15.52
C GLY A 360 -20.28 -45.76 -14.38
N LEU A 361 -19.75 -46.95 -14.11
CA LEU A 361 -20.22 -47.81 -13.01
C LEU A 361 -19.95 -47.20 -11.63
N PHE A 362 -18.77 -46.59 -11.41
CA PHE A 362 -18.44 -45.92 -10.15
C PHE A 362 -19.41 -44.77 -9.85
N VAL A 363 -19.64 -43.88 -10.82
CA VAL A 363 -20.54 -42.72 -10.65
C VAL A 363 -21.97 -43.20 -10.39
N ASN A 364 -22.46 -44.17 -11.17
CA ASN A 364 -23.80 -44.73 -10.99
C ASN A 364 -23.96 -45.33 -9.58
N THR A 365 -22.98 -46.12 -9.14
CA THR A 365 -22.99 -46.73 -7.79
C THR A 365 -22.99 -45.69 -6.68
N ARG A 366 -22.21 -44.61 -6.79
CA ARG A 366 -22.20 -43.54 -5.77
C ARG A 366 -23.52 -42.79 -5.69
N VAL A 367 -24.14 -42.49 -6.84
CA VAL A 367 -25.45 -41.83 -6.90
C VAL A 367 -26.51 -42.73 -6.27
N ARG A 368 -26.59 -44.00 -6.69
CA ARG A 368 -27.60 -44.93 -6.19
C ARG A 368 -27.41 -45.29 -4.72
N LYS A 369 -26.17 -45.44 -4.24
CA LYS A 369 -25.91 -45.62 -2.80
C LYS A 369 -26.41 -44.44 -1.97
N ALA A 370 -26.32 -43.21 -2.49
CA ALA A 370 -26.81 -42.02 -1.78
C ALA A 370 -28.35 -41.92 -1.74
N TYR A 371 -29.06 -42.38 -2.77
CA TYR A 371 -30.53 -42.31 -2.85
C TYR A 371 -31.24 -43.57 -2.33
N GLU A 372 -30.68 -44.74 -2.61
CA GLU A 372 -31.29 -46.06 -2.38
C GLU A 372 -30.65 -46.81 -1.20
N GLY A 373 -29.49 -46.36 -0.70
CA GLY A 373 -28.87 -46.89 0.51
C GLY A 373 -28.10 -48.22 0.35
N PHE A 374 -27.96 -48.75 -0.87
CA PHE A 374 -27.21 -49.98 -1.16
C PHE A 374 -26.25 -49.83 -2.35
N ASP A 375 -25.29 -50.74 -2.47
CA ASP A 375 -24.34 -50.79 -3.58
C ASP A 375 -24.98 -51.45 -4.81
N SER A 376 -25.14 -50.68 -5.89
CA SER A 376 -25.81 -51.16 -7.12
C SER A 376 -24.95 -52.05 -8.02
N VAL A 377 -23.68 -52.25 -7.67
CA VAL A 377 -22.75 -53.09 -8.41
C VAL A 377 -22.17 -54.12 -7.45
N VAL A 378 -22.44 -55.38 -7.74
CA VAL A 378 -21.87 -56.53 -7.03
C VAL A 378 -20.57 -56.91 -7.72
N ARG A 379 -19.48 -57.01 -6.95
CA ARG A 379 -18.18 -57.42 -7.48
C ARG A 379 -18.22 -58.88 -7.92
N ALA A 380 -17.77 -59.15 -9.14
CA ALA A 380 -17.82 -60.48 -9.74
C ALA A 380 -16.97 -61.52 -9.00
N ASP A 381 -15.78 -61.14 -8.51
CA ASP A 381 -14.86 -62.01 -7.79
C ASP A 381 -15.44 -62.50 -6.46
N GLU A 382 -15.94 -61.59 -5.64
CA GLU A 382 -16.61 -61.92 -4.37
C GLU A 382 -17.87 -62.76 -4.60
N TRP A 383 -18.63 -62.43 -5.65
CA TRP A 383 -19.87 -63.12 -5.98
C TRP A 383 -19.64 -64.56 -6.47
N VAL A 384 -18.65 -64.79 -7.34
CA VAL A 384 -18.26 -66.13 -7.79
C VAL A 384 -17.71 -66.95 -6.62
N LEU A 385 -16.85 -66.36 -5.78
CA LEU A 385 -16.32 -67.01 -4.57
C LEU A 385 -17.42 -67.41 -3.58
N ALA A 386 -18.48 -66.62 -3.47
CA ALA A 386 -19.65 -66.91 -2.63
C ALA A 386 -20.60 -67.98 -3.21
N GLY A 387 -20.26 -68.58 -4.37
CA GLY A 387 -21.07 -69.60 -5.02
C GLY A 387 -22.22 -69.04 -5.87
N ARG A 388 -22.08 -67.81 -6.38
CA ARG A 388 -23.07 -67.13 -7.25
C ARG A 388 -24.47 -67.00 -6.61
N PRO A 389 -24.60 -66.43 -5.39
CA PRO A 389 -25.89 -66.25 -4.73
C PRO A 389 -26.79 -65.26 -5.48
N ALA A 390 -28.07 -65.19 -5.10
CA ALA A 390 -28.98 -64.15 -5.59
C ALA A 390 -28.41 -62.74 -5.30
N ILE A 391 -28.66 -61.78 -6.19
CA ILE A 391 -28.17 -60.39 -6.06
C ILE A 391 -29.32 -59.42 -5.73
N PRO A 392 -29.05 -58.23 -5.14
CA PRO A 392 -30.14 -57.29 -4.85
C PRO A 392 -30.82 -56.82 -6.14
N GLN A 393 -32.15 -56.63 -6.10
CA GLN A 393 -32.91 -56.07 -7.21
C GLN A 393 -32.32 -54.75 -7.69
N SER A 394 -32.41 -54.54 -9.00
CA SER A 394 -31.80 -53.39 -9.67
C SER A 394 -30.27 -53.30 -9.51
N SER A 395 -29.57 -54.33 -9.03
CA SER A 395 -28.10 -54.39 -9.04
C SER A 395 -27.61 -55.17 -10.26
N LEU A 396 -26.34 -54.97 -10.61
CA LEU A 396 -25.65 -55.75 -11.65
C LEU A 396 -24.38 -56.38 -11.09
N VAL A 397 -23.95 -57.50 -11.69
CA VAL A 397 -22.66 -58.11 -11.40
C VAL A 397 -21.64 -57.58 -12.40
N TYR A 398 -20.49 -57.14 -11.90
CA TYR A 398 -19.41 -56.62 -12.73
C TYR A 398 -18.04 -57.00 -12.18
N GLY A 399 -17.15 -57.42 -13.08
CA GLY A 399 -15.72 -57.53 -12.77
C GLY A 399 -15.02 -58.67 -13.50
N VAL A 400 -13.81 -58.95 -13.04
CA VAL A 400 -12.86 -59.93 -13.56
C VAL A 400 -12.67 -61.04 -12.55
N VAL A 401 -12.73 -62.29 -13.03
CA VAL A 401 -12.45 -63.51 -12.26
C VAL A 401 -11.47 -64.40 -13.02
N ASP A 402 -10.92 -65.42 -12.34
CA ASP A 402 -10.00 -66.41 -12.90
C ASP A 402 -8.79 -65.80 -13.64
N LEU A 403 -8.26 -64.70 -13.11
CA LEU A 403 -7.11 -64.00 -13.68
C LEU A 403 -5.83 -64.86 -13.58
N GLN A 404 -5.27 -65.18 -14.74
CA GLN A 404 -3.96 -65.82 -14.88
C GLN A 404 -3.06 -64.91 -15.72
N ILE A 405 -1.86 -64.64 -15.21
CA ILE A 405 -0.88 -63.76 -15.87
C ILE A 405 0.38 -64.59 -16.16
N GLU A 406 0.72 -64.69 -17.44
CA GLU A 406 1.92 -65.41 -17.91
C GLU A 406 2.84 -64.44 -18.65
N GLN A 407 4.15 -64.57 -18.45
CA GLN A 407 5.13 -63.82 -19.21
C GLN A 407 5.37 -64.50 -20.57
N VAL A 408 4.98 -63.82 -21.66
CA VAL A 408 5.08 -64.36 -23.03
C VAL A 408 6.23 -63.74 -23.84
N GLY A 409 6.86 -62.69 -23.31
CA GLY A 409 8.06 -62.06 -23.87
C GLY A 409 8.86 -61.29 -22.81
N PRO A 410 10.00 -60.69 -23.16
CA PRO A 410 10.86 -59.98 -22.20
C PRO A 410 10.13 -58.88 -21.41
N GLU A 411 9.27 -58.13 -22.08
CA GLU A 411 8.47 -57.03 -21.49
C GLU A 411 6.96 -57.23 -21.68
N THR A 412 6.54 -58.40 -22.18
CA THR A 412 5.16 -58.67 -22.56
C THR A 412 4.56 -59.77 -21.70
N TYR A 413 3.40 -59.47 -21.12
CA TYR A 413 2.65 -60.36 -20.24
C TYR A 413 1.26 -60.57 -20.81
N ARG A 414 0.81 -61.82 -20.85
CA ARG A 414 -0.52 -62.19 -21.29
C ARG A 414 -1.40 -62.46 -20.08
N ALA A 415 -2.46 -61.68 -19.94
CA ALA A 415 -3.52 -61.93 -18.98
C ALA A 415 -4.65 -62.71 -19.65
N THR A 416 -4.97 -63.88 -19.11
CA THR A 416 -6.17 -64.65 -19.46
C THR A 416 -7.12 -64.59 -18.28
N TYR A 417 -8.35 -64.14 -18.51
CA TYR A 417 -9.32 -63.92 -17.44
C TYR A 417 -10.75 -64.04 -17.96
N VAL A 418 -11.71 -64.14 -17.05
CA VAL A 418 -13.13 -64.14 -17.35
C VAL A 418 -13.73 -62.83 -16.89
N THR A 419 -14.42 -62.13 -17.78
CA THR A 419 -15.22 -60.95 -17.43
C THR A 419 -16.67 -61.35 -17.25
N ILE A 420 -17.26 -60.90 -16.15
CA ILE A 420 -18.68 -61.02 -15.86
C ILE A 420 -19.28 -59.61 -15.97
N VAL A 421 -20.19 -59.42 -16.91
CA VAL A 421 -20.79 -58.11 -17.21
C VAL A 421 -22.30 -58.24 -17.41
N PRO A 422 -23.10 -57.18 -17.18
CA PRO A 422 -24.52 -57.20 -17.54
C PRO A 422 -24.70 -57.41 -19.04
N SER A 423 -25.67 -58.25 -19.44
CA SER A 423 -25.94 -58.51 -20.85
C SER A 423 -26.59 -57.31 -21.54
N THR A 424 -26.18 -57.02 -22.79
CA THR A 424 -26.64 -55.87 -23.59
C THR A 424 -28.13 -55.90 -23.95
N ASP A 425 -28.80 -57.06 -23.85
CA ASP A 425 -30.21 -57.24 -24.21
C ASP A 425 -31.18 -57.06 -23.03
N GLY A 426 -30.66 -56.81 -21.81
CA GLY A 426 -31.46 -56.58 -20.61
C GLY A 426 -31.50 -55.10 -20.23
N GLU A 427 -32.67 -54.46 -20.35
CA GLU A 427 -32.90 -53.23 -19.59
C GLU A 427 -32.79 -53.52 -18.08
N ILE A 428 -32.21 -52.61 -17.30
CA ILE A 428 -32.24 -52.68 -15.83
C ILE A 428 -33.69 -52.38 -15.41
N VAL A 429 -34.53 -53.40 -15.50
CA VAL A 429 -35.92 -53.38 -15.05
C VAL A 429 -35.96 -54.04 -13.68
N ASP A 430 -36.84 -53.57 -12.80
CA ASP A 430 -37.19 -54.23 -11.54
C ASP A 430 -37.76 -55.63 -11.83
N SER A 431 -36.86 -56.58 -12.01
CA SER A 431 -37.10 -57.92 -12.50
C SER A 431 -36.65 -58.92 -11.44
N PRO A 432 -37.38 -60.05 -11.26
CA PRO A 432 -36.96 -61.14 -10.38
C PRO A 432 -35.66 -61.83 -10.86
N ILE A 433 -35.15 -61.44 -12.04
CA ILE A 433 -34.00 -62.07 -12.70
C ILE A 433 -33.12 -60.98 -13.32
N ALA A 434 -31.80 -61.09 -13.12
CA ALA A 434 -30.77 -60.35 -13.85
C ALA A 434 -30.10 -61.24 -14.90
N VAL A 435 -29.74 -60.68 -16.06
CA VAL A 435 -29.08 -61.43 -17.14
C VAL A 435 -27.61 -61.03 -17.20
N VAL A 436 -26.72 -62.02 -17.13
CA VAL A 436 -25.29 -61.83 -17.05
C VAL A 436 -24.61 -62.54 -18.22
N ASP A 437 -23.66 -61.85 -18.84
CA ASP A 437 -22.77 -62.40 -19.86
C ASP A 437 -21.40 -62.72 -19.24
N GLU A 438 -20.96 -63.95 -19.46
CA GLU A 438 -19.63 -64.43 -19.08
C GLU A 438 -18.76 -64.54 -20.34
N MET A 439 -17.63 -63.83 -20.37
CA MET A 439 -16.75 -63.79 -21.53
C MET A 439 -15.31 -64.08 -21.12
N LYS A 440 -14.64 -65.00 -21.84
CA LYS A 440 -13.21 -65.22 -21.70
C LYS A 440 -12.46 -64.16 -22.50
N ARG A 441 -11.52 -63.48 -21.87
CA ARG A 441 -10.69 -62.45 -22.49
C ARG A 441 -9.21 -62.80 -22.38
N ILE A 442 -8.48 -62.47 -23.44
CA ILE A 442 -7.02 -62.51 -23.48
C ILE A 442 -6.54 -61.09 -23.81
N THR A 443 -5.65 -60.56 -22.99
CA THR A 443 -5.11 -59.21 -23.15
C THR A 443 -3.61 -59.22 -22.91
N ASP A 444 -2.86 -58.65 -23.83
CA ASP A 444 -1.42 -58.49 -23.70
C ASP A 444 -1.10 -57.12 -23.10
N PHE A 445 -0.20 -57.12 -22.12
CA PHE A 445 0.31 -55.95 -21.42
C PHE A 445 1.79 -55.82 -21.72
N THR A 446 2.21 -54.64 -22.19
CA THR A 446 3.63 -54.29 -22.31
C THR A 446 4.05 -53.51 -21.08
N MET A 447 5.14 -53.91 -20.44
CA MET A 447 5.62 -53.38 -19.17
C MET A 447 6.97 -52.69 -19.34
N SER A 448 7.26 -51.69 -18.51
CA SER A 448 8.60 -51.06 -18.48
C SER A 448 9.00 -50.71 -17.05
N ASP A 449 10.27 -50.90 -16.71
CA ASP A 449 10.87 -50.60 -15.40
C ASP A 449 11.81 -49.38 -15.41
N ALA A 450 11.76 -48.55 -16.46
CA ALA A 450 12.73 -47.48 -16.75
C ALA A 450 12.94 -46.43 -15.63
N LYS A 451 12.09 -46.40 -14.60
CA LYS A 451 12.17 -45.50 -13.44
C LYS A 451 12.46 -46.22 -12.11
N GLY A 452 12.85 -47.49 -12.14
CA GLY A 452 13.08 -48.32 -10.95
C GLY A 452 11.81 -48.96 -10.36
N TYR A 453 10.70 -48.88 -11.09
CA TYR A 453 9.41 -49.51 -10.76
C TYR A 453 8.66 -49.84 -12.06
N TRP A 454 7.84 -50.88 -12.03
CA TRP A 454 7.09 -51.36 -13.19
C TRP A 454 5.87 -50.50 -13.50
N LEU A 455 5.66 -50.21 -14.79
CA LEU A 455 4.49 -49.51 -15.31
C LEU A 455 3.97 -50.19 -16.58
N ILE A 456 2.66 -50.21 -16.75
CA ILE A 456 2.01 -50.65 -17.99
C ILE A 456 2.19 -49.56 -19.06
N THR A 457 2.78 -49.91 -20.20
CA THR A 457 3.04 -49.00 -21.32
C THR A 457 2.12 -49.22 -22.52
N ALA A 458 1.48 -50.38 -22.63
CA ALA A 458 0.44 -50.67 -23.62
C ALA A 458 -0.49 -51.78 -23.09
N ILE A 459 -1.76 -51.74 -23.50
CA ILE A 459 -2.78 -52.75 -23.23
C ILE A 459 -3.45 -53.09 -24.55
N GLU A 460 -3.33 -54.34 -24.99
CA GLU A 460 -3.78 -54.80 -26.30
C GLU A 460 -4.73 -56.00 -26.15
N PRO A 461 -6.03 -55.85 -26.42
CA PRO A 461 -6.96 -56.96 -26.46
C PRO A 461 -6.56 -57.94 -27.58
N VAL A 462 -6.40 -59.21 -27.24
CA VAL A 462 -6.00 -60.28 -28.18
C VAL A 462 -7.21 -61.09 -28.64
N ALA A 463 -8.06 -61.50 -27.70
CA ALA A 463 -9.24 -62.31 -27.98
C ALA A 463 -10.35 -62.03 -26.95
N VAL A 464 -11.60 -62.15 -27.40
CA VAL A 464 -12.80 -62.08 -26.58
C VAL A 464 -13.77 -63.14 -27.07
N ASP A 465 -13.98 -64.17 -26.25
CA ASP A 465 -14.89 -65.28 -26.55
C ASP A 465 -16.04 -65.27 -25.55
N LYS A 466 -17.29 -65.18 -26.03
CA LYS A 466 -18.47 -65.30 -25.17
C LYS A 466 -18.61 -66.76 -24.74
N LEU A 467 -18.62 -67.02 -23.43
CA LEU A 467 -18.74 -68.35 -22.86
C LEU A 467 -20.21 -68.73 -22.69
N GLU A 468 -20.94 -67.91 -21.92
CA GLU A 468 -22.32 -68.20 -21.54
C GLU A 468 -23.12 -66.92 -21.29
N THR A 469 -24.43 -66.99 -21.50
CA THR A 469 -25.40 -66.03 -20.97
C THR A 469 -26.34 -66.79 -20.06
N TYR A 470 -26.49 -66.35 -18.82
CA TYR A 470 -27.37 -67.00 -17.88
C TYR A 470 -28.08 -65.98 -16.98
N THR A 471 -29.12 -66.48 -16.32
CA THR A 471 -30.00 -65.72 -15.44
C THR A 471 -29.60 -65.90 -13.98
N VAL A 472 -29.56 -64.80 -13.24
CA VAL A 472 -29.28 -64.76 -11.81
C VAL A 472 -30.54 -64.30 -11.08
N GLU A 473 -30.95 -65.04 -10.04
CA GLU A 473 -32.08 -64.64 -9.21
C GLU A 473 -31.80 -63.32 -8.48
N THR A 474 -32.83 -62.48 -8.34
CA THR A 474 -32.73 -61.23 -7.58
C THR A 474 -33.59 -61.28 -6.31
N PHE A 475 -33.19 -60.53 -5.30
CA PHE A 475 -33.96 -60.38 -4.05
C PHE A 475 -34.19 -58.91 -3.70
N LYS A 476 -35.30 -58.61 -3.02
CA LYS A 476 -35.56 -57.27 -2.50
C LYS A 476 -34.68 -56.98 -1.28
N PRO A 477 -33.79 -55.98 -1.31
CA PRO A 477 -33.00 -55.63 -0.14
C PRO A 477 -33.92 -55.15 1.00
N ALA A 478 -33.62 -55.56 2.25
CA ALA A 478 -34.40 -55.18 3.42
C ALA A 478 -34.27 -53.67 3.67
N GLY A 479 -35.34 -52.91 3.39
CA GLY A 479 -35.34 -51.45 3.47
C GLY A 479 -36.17 -50.72 2.40
N GLN A 480 -36.75 -51.46 1.44
CA GLN A 480 -37.83 -50.98 0.55
C GLN A 480 -39.21 -51.35 1.07
#